data_AF-A0A136L3P2-F1
#
_entry.id   AF-A0A136L3P2-F1
#
_cell.length_a   1.000
_cell.length_b   1.000
_cell.length_c   1.000
_cell.angle_alpha   90.00
_cell.angle_beta   90.00
_cell.angle_gamma   90.00
#
_symmetry.space_group_name_H-M   'P 1'
#
loop_
_entity.id
_entity.type
_entity.pdbx_description
1 polymer ?
#
loop_
_entity_poly.entity_id
_entity_poly.type
_entity_poly.pdbx_seq_one_letter_code
_entity_poly.pdbx_strand_id
1 'polypeptide(L)'
;MRDVEKVWWAVGADYTFKTQFLKNSETFFSVDYNASNASTKKGSFWPVMINQRFFTNEGGIDGMDRTYFTLGLGAFVFDITGTETVFGGRIGVGRELGEHIFVEGNFFYSDVVPGGVRATSAGFYLGYRF
;
A
#
# COMPACT_ATOMS: atom_id res chain seq x y z
N MET A 1 8.40 -26.06 -10.91
CA MET A 1 8.07 -25.20 -9.75
C MET A 1 8.53 -23.81 -10.14
N ARG A 2 7.61 -22.85 -10.21
CA ARG A 2 7.70 -21.63 -11.04
C ARG A 2 8.50 -20.55 -10.30
N ASP A 3 9.47 -19.95 -11.00
CA ASP A 3 10.43 -18.94 -10.51
C ASP A 3 9.88 -18.00 -9.44
N VAL A 4 10.44 -18.14 -8.24
CA VAL A 4 10.40 -17.12 -7.19
C VAL A 4 11.57 -16.19 -7.49
N GLU A 5 11.32 -15.10 -8.20
CA GLU A 5 11.91 -13.78 -7.94
C GLU A 5 11.42 -12.77 -8.99
N LYS A 6 10.25 -12.20 -8.72
CA LYS A 6 9.96 -10.82 -9.12
C LYS A 6 10.06 -10.02 -7.84
N VAL A 7 11.26 -9.60 -7.47
CA VAL A 7 11.42 -8.67 -6.34
C VAL A 7 10.93 -7.31 -6.83
N TRP A 8 9.84 -6.85 -6.21
CA TRP A 8 9.37 -5.49 -6.33
C TRP A 8 9.89 -4.75 -5.12
N TRP A 9 10.60 -3.66 -5.34
CA TRP A 9 10.82 -2.69 -4.29
C TRP A 9 9.76 -1.62 -4.42
N ALA A 10 9.31 -1.15 -3.26
CA ALA A 10 8.33 -0.10 -3.18
C ALA A 10 8.80 0.95 -2.20
N VAL A 11 8.58 2.21 -2.55
CA VAL A 11 8.78 3.35 -1.66
C VAL A 11 7.53 4.20 -1.74
N GLY A 12 7.06 4.66 -0.59
CA GLY A 12 5.80 5.38 -0.50
C GLY A 12 5.85 6.49 0.54
N ALA A 13 4.92 7.41 0.40
CA ALA A 13 4.68 8.48 1.36
C ALA A 13 3.19 8.49 1.72
N ASP A 14 2.93 8.54 3.03
CA ASP A 14 1.60 8.62 3.60
C ASP A 14 1.38 9.99 4.26
N TYR A 15 0.23 10.61 3.99
CA TYR A 15 -0.24 11.81 4.67
C TYR A 15 -1.54 11.51 5.42
N THR A 16 -1.46 11.44 6.74
CA THR A 16 -2.63 11.20 7.60
C THR A 16 -3.42 12.48 7.80
N PHE A 17 -4.73 12.43 7.52
CA PHE A 17 -5.63 13.54 7.81
C PHE A 17 -5.90 13.63 9.31
N LYS A 18 -5.91 14.85 9.85
CA LYS A 18 -6.20 15.11 11.28
C LYS A 18 -7.66 14.84 11.66
N THR A 19 -8.56 14.88 10.67
CA THR A 19 -9.99 14.71 10.90
C THR A 19 -10.34 13.23 10.91
N GLN A 20 -10.75 12.75 12.06
CA GLN A 20 -11.23 11.39 12.25
C GLN A 20 -12.74 11.33 11.95
N PHE A 21 -13.10 10.78 10.78
CA PHE A 21 -14.51 10.65 10.39
C PHE A 21 -15.20 9.42 10.99
N LEU A 22 -14.44 8.40 11.41
CA LEU A 22 -14.95 7.17 12.02
C LEU A 22 -14.19 6.86 13.32
N LYS A 23 -14.89 6.33 14.33
CA LYS A 23 -14.27 6.00 15.63
C LYS A 23 -13.22 4.91 15.45
N ASN A 24 -12.08 5.08 16.10
CA ASN A 24 -10.91 4.20 16.05
C ASN A 24 -10.35 3.97 14.62
N SER A 25 -10.36 5.01 13.80
CA SER A 25 -9.86 4.94 12.43
C SER A 25 -9.09 6.20 12.05
N GLU A 26 -8.22 6.07 11.06
CA GLU A 26 -7.49 7.17 10.45
C GLU A 26 -7.70 7.13 8.94
N THR A 27 -8.01 8.28 8.35
CA THR A 27 -8.01 8.43 6.90
C THR A 27 -6.66 8.99 6.49
N PHE A 28 -6.03 8.42 5.46
CA PHE A 28 -4.75 8.92 4.97
C PHE A 28 -4.66 8.80 3.45
N PHE A 29 -3.94 9.73 2.85
CA PHE A 29 -3.59 9.72 1.45
C PHE A 29 -2.23 9.05 1.27
N SER A 30 -2.09 8.16 0.28
CA SER A 30 -0.81 7.50 -0.02
C SER A 30 -0.45 7.64 -1.49
N VAL A 31 0.85 7.81 -1.73
CA VAL A 31 1.45 7.67 -3.06
C VAL A 31 2.61 6.71 -2.94
N ASP A 32 2.51 5.58 -3.63
CA ASP A 32 3.59 4.59 -3.67
C ASP A 32 4.20 4.53 -5.07
N TYR A 33 5.46 4.15 -5.14
CA TYR A 33 6.14 3.78 -6.37
C TYR A 33 6.54 2.32 -6.27
N ASN A 34 6.01 1.49 -7.16
CA ASN A 34 6.32 0.07 -7.23
C ASN A 34 7.11 -0.20 -8.51
N ALA A 35 8.35 -0.66 -8.38
CA ALA A 35 9.20 -0.99 -9.51
C ALA A 35 9.58 -2.47 -9.50
N SER A 36 9.44 -3.13 -10.66
CA SER A 36 9.98 -4.48 -10.85
C SER A 36 11.35 -4.44 -11.50
N ASN A 37 12.25 -5.30 -11.04
CA ASN A 37 13.55 -5.54 -11.68
C ASN A 37 13.55 -6.89 -12.42
N ALA A 38 12.48 -7.20 -13.15
CA ALA A 38 12.42 -8.43 -13.96
C ALA A 38 13.07 -8.16 -15.32
N SER A 39 14.22 -8.79 -15.57
CA SER A 39 15.08 -8.65 -16.78
C SER A 39 14.36 -8.78 -18.14
N THR A 40 13.11 -9.23 -18.17
CA THR A 40 12.34 -9.47 -19.40
C THR A 40 11.15 -8.52 -19.62
N LYS A 41 10.68 -7.79 -18.60
CA LYS A 41 9.65 -6.74 -18.73
C LYS A 41 9.84 -5.69 -17.64
N LYS A 42 10.49 -4.58 -17.98
CA LYS A 42 10.54 -3.39 -17.12
C LYS A 42 9.14 -2.80 -17.06
N GLY A 43 8.63 -2.62 -15.86
CA GLY A 43 7.33 -2.00 -15.63
C GLY A 43 7.27 -1.47 -14.23
N SER A 44 6.80 -0.24 -14.11
CA SER A 44 6.52 0.39 -12.83
C SER A 44 5.05 0.80 -12.76
N PHE A 45 4.52 0.87 -11.55
CA PHE A 45 3.20 1.44 -11.33
C PHE A 45 3.19 2.27 -10.05
N TRP A 46 2.35 3.30 -10.05
CA TRP A 46 2.23 4.28 -9.00
C TRP A 46 0.79 4.28 -8.49
N PRO A 47 0.47 3.58 -7.39
CA PRO A 47 -0.83 3.71 -6.79
C PRO A 47 -0.93 5.01 -6.00
N VAL A 48 -1.99 5.77 -6.27
CA VAL A 48 -2.38 7.00 -5.59
C VAL A 48 -3.73 6.73 -4.94
N MET A 49 -3.76 6.64 -3.61
CA MET A 49 -4.91 6.09 -2.89
C MET A 49 -5.37 6.97 -1.73
N ILE A 50 -6.67 6.95 -1.49
CA ILE A 50 -7.26 7.34 -0.22
C ILE A 50 -7.52 6.05 0.56
N ASN A 51 -7.04 6.02 1.79
CA ASN A 51 -7.03 4.84 2.63
C ASN A 51 -7.72 5.13 3.96
N GLN A 52 -8.34 4.09 4.50
CA GLN A 52 -8.90 4.07 5.83
C GLN A 52 -8.21 2.96 6.62
N ARG A 53 -7.53 3.35 7.71
CA ARG A 53 -6.94 2.47 8.70
C ARG A 53 -7.93 2.29 9.85
N PHE A 54 -8.20 1.07 10.27
CA PHE A 54 -9.05 0.71 11.40
C PHE A 54 -8.22 -0.02 12.45
N PHE A 55 -8.14 0.53 13.65
CA PHE A 55 -7.40 -0.11 14.73
C PHE A 55 -8.28 -1.19 15.41
N THR A 56 -7.68 -2.34 15.68
CA THR A 56 -8.39 -3.51 16.27
C THR A 56 -8.22 -3.59 17.78
N ASN A 57 -7.21 -2.92 18.33
CA ASN A 57 -6.92 -2.82 19.75
C ASN A 57 -6.54 -1.37 20.11
N GLU A 58 -6.63 -1.05 21.39
CA GLU A 58 -6.26 0.27 21.94
C GLU A 58 -4.74 0.40 22.16
N GLY A 59 -3.98 -0.68 21.95
CA GLY A 59 -2.53 -0.75 22.17
C GLY A 59 -2.17 -1.24 23.59
N GLY A 60 -0.88 -1.36 23.87
CA GLY A 60 -0.32 -1.63 25.19
C GLY A 60 -0.41 -0.41 26.12
N ILE A 61 0.37 -0.44 27.22
CA ILE A 61 0.29 0.52 28.34
C ILE A 61 0.40 2.00 27.90
N ASP A 62 1.07 2.27 26.77
CA ASP A 62 1.27 3.62 26.22
C ASP A 62 0.49 3.87 24.91
N GLY A 63 -0.50 3.04 24.58
CA GLY A 63 -1.23 3.12 23.29
C GLY A 63 -0.40 2.68 22.08
N MET A 64 0.79 2.10 22.31
CA MET A 64 1.66 1.52 21.29
C MET A 64 1.27 0.08 20.96
N ASP A 65 1.87 -0.53 19.94
CA ASP A 65 1.61 -1.93 19.60
C ASP A 65 0.19 -2.20 19.08
N ARG A 66 -0.37 -1.19 18.39
CA ARG A 66 -1.69 -1.31 17.78
C ARG A 66 -1.61 -2.11 16.49
N THR A 67 -2.54 -3.04 16.34
CA THR A 67 -2.76 -3.79 15.11
C THR A 67 -3.92 -3.17 14.37
N TYR A 68 -3.78 -2.99 13.07
CA TYR A 68 -4.76 -2.33 12.25
C TYR A 68 -4.98 -3.04 10.93
N PHE A 69 -6.17 -2.84 10.38
CA PHE A 69 -6.52 -3.22 9.01
C PHE A 69 -6.67 -1.96 8.18
N THR A 70 -6.21 -1.99 6.93
CA THR A 70 -6.28 -0.89 5.99
C THR A 70 -7.13 -1.29 4.80
N LEU A 71 -8.03 -0.41 4.38
CA LEU A 71 -8.75 -0.50 3.12
C LEU A 71 -8.52 0.79 2.34
N GLY A 72 -8.13 0.67 1.08
CA GLY A 72 -7.89 1.82 0.22
C GLY A 72 -8.50 1.66 -1.16
N LEU A 73 -8.88 2.79 -1.75
CA LEU A 73 -9.34 2.89 -3.13
C LEU A 73 -8.63 4.05 -3.80
N GLY A 74 -8.32 3.89 -5.08
CA GLY A 74 -7.57 4.90 -5.80
C GLY A 74 -7.27 4.55 -7.23
N ALA A 75 -6.37 5.35 -7.81
CA ALA A 75 -5.90 5.20 -9.17
C ALA A 75 -4.51 4.57 -9.17
N PHE A 76 -4.25 3.73 -10.17
CA PHE A 76 -2.97 3.11 -10.46
C PHE A 76 -2.48 3.68 -11.78
N VAL A 77 -1.37 4.40 -11.74
CA VAL A 77 -0.71 4.93 -12.94
C VAL A 77 0.36 3.93 -13.37
N PHE A 78 0.16 3.29 -14.52
CA PHE A 78 1.08 2.33 -15.11
C PHE A 78 2.03 3.03 -16.07
N ASP A 79 3.33 2.71 -15.97
CA ASP A 79 4.35 3.11 -16.91
C ASP A 79 5.09 1.86 -17.41
N ILE A 80 4.59 1.30 -18.52
CA ILE A 80 5.08 0.05 -19.13
C ILE A 80 5.39 0.25 -20.61
N THR A 81 4.44 0.76 -21.39
CA THR A 81 4.59 1.08 -22.84
C THR A 81 4.03 2.48 -23.18
N GLY A 82 3.41 3.13 -22.18
CA GLY A 82 2.70 4.41 -22.23
C GLY A 82 2.08 4.67 -20.84
N THR A 83 1.70 5.90 -20.54
CA THR A 83 1.06 6.26 -19.26
C THR A 83 -0.43 5.94 -19.30
N GLU A 84 -0.84 4.93 -18.55
CA GLU A 84 -2.25 4.54 -18.43
C GLU A 84 -2.69 4.60 -16.97
N THR A 85 -3.94 4.99 -16.74
CA THR A 85 -4.51 5.09 -15.40
C THR A 85 -5.74 4.22 -15.29
N VAL A 86 -5.77 3.34 -14.31
CA VAL A 86 -6.93 2.50 -13.97
C VAL A 86 -7.24 2.60 -12.49
N PHE A 87 -8.46 2.24 -12.11
CA PHE A 87 -8.84 2.23 -10.70
C PHE A 87 -8.53 0.88 -10.06
N GLY A 88 -8.38 0.89 -8.74
CA GLY A 88 -8.14 -0.30 -7.96
C GLY A 88 -8.29 -0.03 -6.47
N GLY A 89 -7.91 -1.03 -5.70
CA GLY A 89 -7.90 -0.92 -4.25
C GLY A 89 -6.70 -1.61 -3.63
N ARG A 90 -6.55 -1.35 -2.33
CA ARG A 90 -5.63 -2.06 -1.46
C ARG A 90 -6.35 -2.58 -0.24
N ILE A 91 -5.91 -3.73 0.24
CA ILE A 91 -6.17 -4.17 1.59
C ILE A 91 -4.83 -4.40 2.28
N GLY A 92 -4.77 -4.13 3.58
CA GLY A 92 -3.55 -4.33 4.33
C GLY A 92 -3.80 -4.67 5.79
N VAL A 93 -2.81 -5.31 6.41
CA VAL A 93 -2.75 -5.53 7.85
C VAL A 93 -1.41 -5.03 8.34
N GLY A 94 -1.41 -4.25 9.41
CA GLY A 94 -0.18 -3.69 9.94
C GLY A 94 -0.17 -3.64 11.46
N ARG A 95 1.03 -3.44 11.99
CA ARG A 95 1.31 -3.37 13.42
C ARG A 95 2.33 -2.28 13.69
N GLU A 96 2.03 -1.43 14.65
CA GLU A 96 2.99 -0.45 15.16
C GLU A 96 3.99 -1.19 16.07
N LEU A 97 5.30 -1.03 15.84
CA LEU A 97 6.36 -1.68 16.63
C LEU A 97 6.98 -0.73 17.67
N GLY A 98 6.46 0.49 17.76
CA GLY A 98 6.88 1.57 18.66
C GLY A 98 6.21 2.88 18.22
N GLU A 99 6.68 4.02 18.73
CA GLU A 99 6.05 5.31 18.38
C GLU A 99 6.30 5.72 16.91
N HIS A 100 7.43 5.29 16.33
CA HIS A 100 7.85 5.76 15.01
C HIS A 100 7.93 4.65 13.95
N ILE A 101 7.94 3.38 14.33
CA ILE A 101 8.15 2.27 13.39
C ILE A 101 6.89 1.43 13.29
N PHE A 102 6.53 1.03 12.08
CA PHE A 102 5.45 0.09 11.83
C PHE A 102 5.80 -0.88 10.71
N VAL A 103 5.15 -2.04 10.72
CA VAL A 103 5.21 -3.02 9.64
C VAL A 103 3.83 -3.21 9.05
N GLU A 104 3.75 -3.35 7.72
CA GLU A 104 2.47 -3.49 7.02
C GLU A 104 2.60 -4.52 5.89
N GLY A 105 1.72 -5.53 5.90
CA GLY A 105 1.50 -6.39 4.75
C GLY A 105 0.38 -5.79 3.90
N ASN A 106 0.66 -5.48 2.64
CA ASN A 106 -0.29 -4.91 1.70
C ASN A 106 -0.55 -5.86 0.52
N PHE A 107 -1.79 -5.86 0.07
CA PHE A 107 -2.22 -6.48 -1.17
C PHE A 107 -2.92 -5.44 -2.05
N PHE A 108 -2.44 -5.29 -3.27
CA PHE A 108 -2.96 -4.39 -4.28
C PHE A 108 -3.71 -5.16 -5.36
N TYR A 109 -4.81 -4.59 -5.82
CA TYR A 109 -5.59 -5.13 -6.92
C TYR A 109 -6.16 -3.99 -7.77
N SER A 110 -5.77 -3.94 -9.04
CA SER A 110 -6.28 -2.97 -10.01
C SER A 110 -7.20 -3.60 -11.06
N ASP A 111 -7.88 -2.75 -11.81
CA ASP A 111 -8.44 -3.13 -13.10
C ASP A 111 -7.32 -3.45 -14.12
N VAL A 112 -7.71 -4.02 -15.26
CA VAL A 112 -6.80 -4.43 -16.33
C VAL A 112 -6.55 -3.24 -17.26
N VAL A 113 -5.28 -2.92 -17.50
CA VAL A 113 -4.89 -1.96 -18.53
C VAL A 113 -4.97 -2.57 -19.94
N PRO A 114 -5.26 -1.76 -20.98
CA PRO A 114 -5.06 -2.14 -22.38
C PRO A 114 -3.71 -2.87 -22.60
N GLY A 115 -3.77 -4.13 -23.02
CA GLY A 115 -2.58 -5.02 -23.08
C GLY A 115 -2.58 -6.15 -22.05
N GLY A 116 -3.62 -6.26 -21.22
CA GLY A 116 -3.87 -7.42 -20.36
C GLY A 116 -3.04 -7.44 -19.08
N VAL A 117 -2.41 -6.33 -18.71
CA VAL A 117 -1.61 -6.21 -17.48
C VAL A 117 -2.51 -5.75 -16.33
N ARG A 118 -2.26 -6.28 -15.14
CA ARG A 118 -2.95 -5.90 -13.90
C ARG A 118 -1.92 -5.73 -12.79
N ALA A 119 -2.09 -4.72 -11.95
CA ALA A 119 -1.38 -4.63 -10.68
C ALA A 119 -2.07 -5.56 -9.68
N THR A 120 -1.60 -6.81 -9.64
CA THR A 120 -1.86 -7.72 -8.52
C THR A 120 -0.54 -7.97 -7.83
N SER A 121 -0.37 -7.42 -6.63
CA SER A 121 0.88 -7.49 -5.89
C SER A 121 0.61 -7.66 -4.40
N ALA A 122 1.45 -8.45 -3.74
CA ALA A 122 1.50 -8.56 -2.29
C ALA A 122 2.91 -8.18 -1.83
N GLY A 123 3.02 -7.39 -0.77
CA GLY A 123 4.31 -6.94 -0.26
C GLY A 123 4.29 -6.65 1.23
N PHE A 124 5.45 -6.76 1.86
CA PHE A 124 5.68 -6.33 3.24
C PHE A 124 6.46 -5.02 3.23
N TYR A 125 6.03 -4.09 4.06
CA TYR A 125 6.54 -2.74 4.18
C TYR A 125 7.05 -2.53 5.59
N LEU A 126 8.21 -1.88 5.70
CA LEU A 126 8.71 -1.30 6.93
C LEU A 126 8.60 0.21 6.79
N GLY A 127 7.80 0.83 7.65
CA GLY A 127 7.51 2.25 7.60
C GLY A 127 8.04 3.00 8.82
N TYR A 128 8.29 4.29 8.61
CA TYR A 128 8.66 5.24 9.66
C TYR A 128 7.67 6.41 9.66
N ARG A 129 7.19 6.81 10.85
CA ARG A 129 6.29 7.96 11.07
C ARG A 129 7.02 9.00 11.91
N PHE A 130 6.88 10.27 11.54
CA PHE A 130 7.41 11.45 12.24
C PHE A 130 6.37 12.06 13.17
#